data_AF-A0A849FMM3-F1
#
_entry.id   AF-A0A849FMM3-F1
#
_cell.length_a   1.000
_cell.length_b   1.000
_cell.length_c   1.000
_cell.angle_alpha   90.00
_cell.angle_beta   90.00
_cell.angle_gamma   90.00
#
_symmetry.space_group_name_H-M   'P 1'
#
loop_
_entity.id
_entity.type
_entity.pdbx_description
1 polymer ?
#
loop_
_entity_poly.entity_id
_entity_poly.type
_entity_poly.pdbx_seq_one_letter_code
_entity_poly.pdbx_strand_id
1 'polypeptide(L)'
;MANDEKFHIDRLGKATYDSPLRLSKRHGDNIFNFVKEDEKILQDTSLKEYKKCLAGKKEPSAMVKAGPREKIYFNTRKTKAAIVTCGGLCPGINNVIRSLVMGLTYFYGVKEILGVRYGYEGLIPSYGHDFVNLTPSFVKDIHQFGGTILGSSRGGQDV
;
A
#
# COMPACT_ATOMS: atom_id res chain seq x y z
N MET A 1 16.95 -7.86 -24.62
CA MET A 1 15.54 -8.29 -24.56
C MET A 1 14.96 -7.63 -23.31
N ALA A 2 13.91 -6.82 -23.43
CA ALA A 2 13.33 -6.16 -22.25
C ALA A 2 12.63 -7.24 -21.41
N ASN A 3 13.04 -7.35 -20.14
CA ASN A 3 12.58 -8.37 -19.22
C ASN A 3 11.09 -8.10 -18.91
N ASP A 4 10.17 -8.94 -19.40
CA ASP A 4 8.72 -8.86 -19.10
C ASP A 4 8.44 -8.96 -17.58
N GLU A 5 9.43 -9.36 -16.79
CA GLU A 5 9.36 -9.45 -15.33
C GLU A 5 9.57 -8.12 -14.59
N LYS A 6 10.07 -7.07 -15.25
CA LYS A 6 10.55 -5.85 -14.54
C LYS A 6 9.47 -5.15 -13.70
N PHE A 7 8.20 -5.23 -14.13
CA PHE A 7 7.07 -4.60 -13.44
C PHE A 7 6.02 -5.62 -12.97
N HIS A 8 6.42 -6.89 -12.84
CA HIS A 8 5.55 -7.89 -12.24
C HIS A 8 5.31 -7.57 -10.76
N ILE A 9 4.09 -7.81 -10.28
CA ILE A 9 3.71 -7.66 -8.88
C ILE A 9 3.17 -9.00 -8.41
N ASP A 10 3.86 -9.59 -7.44
CA ASP A 10 3.47 -10.86 -6.84
C ASP A 10 2.10 -10.76 -6.16
N ARG A 11 1.38 -11.89 -6.15
CA ARG A 11 0.08 -12.02 -5.52
C ARG A 11 0.11 -13.15 -4.52
N LEU A 12 -0.46 -12.89 -3.34
CA LEU A 12 -0.61 -13.91 -2.29
C LEU A 12 -1.54 -15.06 -2.69
N GLY A 13 -2.38 -14.85 -3.72
CA GLY A 13 -3.30 -15.85 -4.25
C GLY A 13 -4.51 -15.19 -4.92
N LYS A 14 -5.56 -15.98 -5.14
CA LYS A 14 -6.80 -15.50 -5.77
C LYS A 14 -7.59 -14.61 -4.79
N ALA A 15 -7.88 -13.37 -5.19
CA ALA A 15 -8.79 -12.49 -4.46
C ALA A 15 -10.24 -12.96 -4.58
N THR A 16 -10.89 -13.26 -3.45
CA THR A 16 -12.23 -13.87 -3.41
C THR A 16 -13.24 -13.08 -2.61
N TYR A 17 -12.80 -12.25 -1.66
CA TYR A 17 -13.68 -11.43 -0.84
C TYR A 17 -14.09 -10.16 -1.58
N ASP A 18 -15.35 -9.75 -1.42
CA ASP A 18 -15.78 -8.44 -1.89
C ASP A 18 -15.14 -7.33 -1.07
N SER A 19 -14.67 -6.30 -1.77
CA SER A 19 -14.21 -5.07 -1.17
C SER A 19 -15.37 -4.39 -0.44
N PRO A 20 -15.17 -3.91 0.81
CA PRO A 20 -16.22 -3.21 1.55
C PRO A 20 -16.53 -1.81 0.98
N LEU A 21 -15.73 -1.34 0.03
CA LEU A 21 -15.88 -0.02 -0.58
C LEU A 21 -17.12 0.05 -1.47
N ARG A 22 -17.88 1.13 -1.34
CA ARG A 22 -19.05 1.42 -2.18
C ARG A 22 -18.66 2.28 -3.38
N LEU A 23 -17.90 1.69 -4.29
CA LEU A 23 -17.43 2.36 -5.51
C LEU A 23 -18.30 1.96 -6.71
N SER A 24 -18.33 2.84 -7.71
CA SER A 24 -19.05 2.57 -8.94
C SER A 24 -18.25 1.69 -9.91
N LYS A 25 -18.97 1.23 -10.92
CA LYS A 25 -18.43 0.58 -12.14
C LYS A 25 -18.77 1.38 -13.40
N ARG A 26 -19.53 2.47 -13.26
CA ARG A 26 -20.04 3.29 -14.36
C ARG A 26 -19.19 4.54 -14.46
N HIS A 27 -18.75 4.85 -15.66
CA HIS A 27 -18.04 6.10 -15.90
C HIS A 27 -19.03 7.26 -16.01
N GLY A 28 -18.68 8.42 -15.43
CA GLY A 28 -19.47 9.65 -15.55
C GLY A 28 -20.66 9.78 -14.58
N ASP A 29 -20.75 8.94 -13.55
CA ASP A 29 -21.82 9.00 -12.54
C ASP A 29 -21.42 9.75 -11.25
N ASN A 30 -20.28 10.46 -11.27
CA ASN A 30 -19.69 11.19 -10.14
C ASN A 30 -19.34 10.34 -8.92
N ILE A 31 -19.21 9.02 -9.07
CA ILE A 31 -18.71 8.11 -8.03
C ILE A 31 -17.35 7.56 -8.47
N PHE A 32 -16.41 7.44 -7.53
CA PHE A 32 -15.11 6.83 -7.82
C PHE A 32 -15.28 5.37 -8.27
N ASN A 33 -14.48 4.94 -9.25
CA ASN A 33 -14.54 3.59 -9.82
C ASN A 33 -13.45 2.68 -9.23
N PHE A 34 -13.74 1.37 -9.20
CA PHE A 34 -12.69 0.37 -9.01
C PHE A 34 -11.71 0.36 -10.18
N VAL A 35 -10.45 0.06 -9.89
CA VAL A 35 -9.41 -0.13 -10.91
C VAL A 35 -9.38 -1.61 -11.30
N LYS A 36 -9.37 -1.89 -12.61
CA LYS A 36 -9.33 -3.25 -13.15
C LYS A 36 -7.91 -3.82 -13.13
N GLU A 37 -7.81 -5.14 -13.22
CA GLU A 37 -6.54 -5.86 -13.18
C GLU A 37 -5.66 -5.64 -14.43
N ASP A 38 -6.28 -5.34 -15.56
CA ASP A 38 -5.64 -5.06 -16.85
C ASP A 38 -5.30 -3.57 -17.05
N GLU A 39 -5.71 -2.68 -16.13
CA GLU A 39 -5.36 -1.26 -16.20
C GLU A 39 -3.86 -1.06 -15.89
N LYS A 40 -3.12 -0.66 -16.92
CA LYS A 40 -1.68 -0.36 -16.85
C LYS A 40 -1.39 1.06 -17.33
N ILE A 41 -0.28 1.61 -16.86
CA ILE A 41 0.25 2.93 -17.27
C ILE A 41 1.55 2.69 -18.02
N LEU A 42 1.66 3.26 -19.21
CA LEU A 42 2.87 3.16 -20.03
C LEU A 42 4.08 3.74 -19.29
N GLN A 43 5.20 3.02 -19.33
CA GLN A 43 6.47 3.48 -18.74
C GLN A 43 7.08 4.62 -19.57
N ASP A 44 7.03 4.49 -20.90
CA ASP A 44 7.49 5.49 -21.85
C ASP A 44 6.30 5.91 -22.73
N THR A 45 5.92 7.17 -22.64
CA THR A 45 4.78 7.76 -23.37
C THR A 45 5.21 8.43 -24.67
N SER A 46 6.49 8.34 -25.05
CA SER A 46 7.00 8.94 -26.28
C SER A 46 6.45 8.23 -27.51
N LEU A 47 6.08 9.02 -28.52
CA LEU A 47 5.59 8.50 -29.80
C LEU A 47 6.65 7.61 -30.49
N LYS A 48 7.93 7.88 -30.23
CA LYS A 48 9.06 7.10 -30.76
C LYS A 48 9.04 5.66 -30.25
N GLU A 49 8.95 5.47 -28.94
CA GLU A 49 8.93 4.12 -28.37
C GLU A 49 7.61 3.41 -28.73
N TYR A 50 6.49 4.13 -28.71
CA TYR A 50 5.20 3.59 -29.18
C TYR A 50 5.27 3.05 -30.62
N LYS A 51 5.79 3.85 -31.57
CA LYS A 51 5.93 3.42 -32.98
C LYS A 51 6.86 2.22 -33.13
N LYS A 52 7.93 2.15 -32.35
CA LYS A 52 8.88 1.03 -32.35
C LYS A 52 8.23 -0.26 -31.80
N CYS A 53 7.50 -0.18 -30.70
CA CYS A 53 6.72 -1.31 -30.16
C CYS A 53 5.68 -1.79 -31.18
N LEU A 54 4.96 -0.85 -31.80
CA LEU A 54 3.96 -1.15 -32.83
C LEU A 54 4.58 -1.86 -34.06
N ALA A 55 5.68 -1.33 -34.59
CA ALA A 55 6.40 -1.95 -35.71
C ALA A 55 6.95 -3.34 -35.36
N GLY A 56 7.40 -3.51 -34.11
CA GLY A 56 7.88 -4.79 -33.58
C GLY A 56 6.78 -5.76 -33.14
N LYS A 57 5.49 -5.38 -33.23
CA LYS A 57 4.33 -6.14 -32.71
C LYS A 57 4.52 -6.58 -31.24
N LYS A 58 5.08 -5.69 -30.42
CA LYS A 58 5.27 -5.91 -28.98
C LYS A 58 4.41 -4.95 -28.18
N GLU A 59 3.90 -5.40 -27.04
CA GLU A 59 3.31 -4.49 -26.08
C GLU A 59 4.38 -3.55 -25.52
N PRO A 60 4.08 -2.25 -25.36
CA PRO A 60 4.95 -1.36 -24.63
C PRO A 60 5.08 -1.77 -23.16
N SER A 61 6.25 -1.51 -22.59
CA SER A 61 6.48 -1.66 -21.15
C SER A 61 5.50 -0.78 -20.35
N ALA A 62 4.84 -1.36 -19.36
CA ALA A 62 3.81 -0.68 -18.57
C ALA A 62 3.78 -1.16 -17.11
N MET A 63 3.40 -0.27 -16.20
CA MET A 63 3.25 -0.50 -14.77
C MET A 63 1.78 -0.72 -14.42
N VAL A 64 1.49 -1.60 -13.46
CA VAL A 64 0.12 -1.81 -12.98
C VAL A 64 -0.40 -0.55 -12.28
N LYS A 65 -1.62 -0.13 -12.60
CA LYS A 65 -2.27 1.03 -11.96
C LYS A 65 -2.71 0.67 -10.55
N ALA A 66 -2.18 1.40 -9.55
CA ALA A 66 -2.63 1.27 -8.17
C ALA A 66 -4.06 1.81 -8.00
N GLY A 67 -4.83 1.22 -7.09
CA GLY A 67 -6.19 1.67 -6.76
C GLY A 67 -7.03 0.58 -6.11
N PRO A 68 -8.23 0.93 -5.63
CA PRO A 68 -9.14 -0.03 -5.00
C PRO A 68 -9.58 -1.10 -6.00
N ARG A 69 -9.60 -2.35 -5.57
CA ARG A 69 -10.09 -3.50 -6.34
C ARG A 69 -11.47 -3.92 -5.85
N GLU A 70 -12.29 -4.45 -6.75
CA GLU A 70 -13.62 -4.98 -6.41
C GLU A 70 -13.49 -6.22 -5.53
N LYS A 71 -12.54 -7.10 -5.85
CA LYS A 71 -12.20 -8.28 -5.05
C LYS A 71 -10.87 -8.09 -4.36
N ILE A 72 -10.80 -8.45 -3.09
CA ILE A 72 -9.61 -8.39 -2.25
C ILE A 72 -9.25 -9.78 -1.70
N TYR A 73 -7.97 -9.96 -1.38
CA TYR A 73 -7.45 -11.23 -0.88
C TYR A 73 -7.80 -11.50 0.58
N PHE A 74 -7.71 -10.48 1.43
CA PHE A 74 -7.94 -10.61 2.87
C PHE A 74 -9.41 -10.38 3.24
N ASN A 75 -9.91 -11.17 4.19
CA ASN A 75 -11.17 -10.89 4.88
C ASN A 75 -10.96 -9.78 5.91
N THR A 76 -11.43 -8.57 5.61
CA THR A 76 -11.13 -7.39 6.44
C THR A 76 -11.55 -7.52 7.90
N ARG A 77 -12.61 -8.28 8.20
CA ARG A 77 -13.08 -8.50 9.58
C ARG A 77 -12.14 -9.37 10.42
N LYS A 78 -11.30 -10.17 9.78
CA LYS A 78 -10.32 -11.07 10.41
C LYS A 78 -8.88 -10.58 10.21
N THR A 79 -8.69 -9.50 9.46
CA THR A 79 -7.37 -8.94 9.19
C THR A 79 -6.86 -8.19 10.42
N LYS A 80 -5.59 -8.41 10.72
CA LYS A 80 -4.77 -7.56 11.59
C LYS A 80 -3.69 -6.93 10.72
N ALA A 81 -3.43 -5.64 10.93
CA ALA A 81 -2.39 -4.91 10.22
C ALA A 81 -1.30 -4.45 11.19
N ALA A 82 -0.05 -4.46 10.75
CA ALA A 82 1.06 -3.86 11.48
C ALA A 82 1.71 -2.78 10.61
N ILE A 83 2.07 -1.65 11.22
CA ILE A 83 2.75 -0.53 10.59
C ILE A 83 4.11 -0.39 11.26
N VAL A 84 5.17 -0.36 10.45
CA VAL A 84 6.55 -0.17 10.89
C VAL A 84 7.18 0.94 10.06
N THR A 85 8.01 1.78 10.68
CA THR A 85 8.77 2.82 9.99
C THR A 85 10.27 2.60 10.22
N CYS A 86 11.03 2.44 9.14
CA CYS A 86 12.45 2.09 9.17
C CYS A 86 13.31 3.14 8.45
N GLY A 87 14.60 3.19 8.77
CA GLY A 87 15.58 4.04 8.09
C GLY A 87 15.60 5.49 8.57
N GLY A 88 16.06 6.38 7.68
CA GLY A 88 16.15 7.81 7.98
C GLY A 88 14.79 8.49 8.05
N LEU A 89 14.69 9.55 8.86
CA LEU A 89 13.46 10.33 8.98
C LEU A 89 13.26 11.21 7.73
N CYS A 90 12.01 11.29 7.29
CA CYS A 90 11.57 12.13 6.18
C CYS A 90 10.26 12.84 6.60
N PRO A 91 10.04 14.11 6.19
CA PRO A 91 8.76 14.76 6.41
C PRO A 91 7.59 13.93 5.86
N GLY A 92 6.51 13.82 6.63
CA GLY A 92 5.27 13.16 6.20
C GLY A 92 5.08 11.71 6.68
N ILE A 93 6.04 11.11 7.38
CA ILE A 93 5.88 9.72 7.88
C ILE A 93 4.64 9.60 8.79
N ASN A 94 4.43 10.56 9.70
CA ASN A 94 3.23 10.59 10.53
C ASN A 94 1.93 10.74 9.71
N ASN A 95 1.96 11.46 8.58
CA ASN A 95 0.82 11.56 7.67
C ASN A 95 0.50 10.20 7.04
N VAL A 96 1.53 9.43 6.66
CA VAL A 96 1.38 8.06 6.13
C VAL A 96 0.78 7.14 7.19
N ILE A 97 1.33 7.11 8.40
CA ILE A 97 0.79 6.29 9.52
C ILE A 97 -0.68 6.62 9.75
N ARG A 98 -1.00 7.91 9.91
CA ARG A 98 -2.38 8.37 10.13
C ARG A 98 -3.30 7.95 8.99
N SER A 99 -2.89 8.15 7.74
CA SER A 99 -3.73 7.83 6.57
C SER A 99 -4.00 6.34 6.45
N LEU A 100 -3.00 5.49 6.74
CA LEU A 100 -3.17 4.04 6.80
C LEU A 100 -4.16 3.63 7.89
N VAL A 101 -4.00 4.14 9.11
CA VAL A 101 -4.90 3.82 10.24
C VAL A 101 -6.34 4.25 9.94
N MET A 102 -6.54 5.46 9.43
CA MET A 102 -7.87 5.96 9.05
C MET A 102 -8.49 5.14 7.93
N GLY A 103 -7.72 4.81 6.87
CA GLY A 103 -8.20 4.00 5.75
C GLY A 103 -8.54 2.57 6.14
N LEU A 104 -7.64 1.89 6.87
CA LEU A 104 -7.88 0.54 7.38
C LEU A 104 -9.12 0.49 8.28
N THR A 105 -9.31 1.49 9.15
CA THR A 105 -10.46 1.54 10.06
C THR A 105 -11.75 1.88 9.32
N TYR A 106 -11.81 3.03 8.64
CA TYR A 106 -13.07 3.56 8.12
C TYR A 106 -13.45 3.01 6.74
N PHE A 107 -12.48 2.69 5.89
CA PHE A 107 -12.77 2.16 4.56
C PHE A 107 -12.85 0.63 4.56
N TYR A 108 -12.00 -0.03 5.34
CA TYR A 108 -11.92 -1.50 5.34
C TYR A 108 -12.51 -2.17 6.59
N GLY A 109 -12.74 -1.44 7.68
CA GLY A 109 -13.31 -2.01 8.91
C GLY A 109 -12.34 -2.91 9.69
N VAL A 110 -11.03 -2.74 9.49
CA VAL A 110 -9.98 -3.46 10.23
C VAL A 110 -9.97 -2.97 11.68
N LYS A 111 -10.05 -3.90 12.62
CA LYS A 111 -10.19 -3.58 14.05
C LYS A 111 -8.88 -3.51 14.82
N GLU A 112 -7.88 -4.28 14.38
CA GLU A 112 -6.60 -4.41 15.07
C GLU A 112 -5.48 -3.91 14.18
N ILE A 113 -4.93 -2.75 14.53
CA ILE A 113 -3.83 -2.12 13.83
C ILE A 113 -2.71 -1.86 14.84
N LEU A 114 -1.57 -2.47 14.61
CA LEU A 114 -0.41 -2.43 15.49
C LEU A 114 0.67 -1.50 14.92
N GLY A 115 1.32 -0.75 15.80
CA GLY A 115 2.50 0.04 15.51
C GLY A 115 3.74 -0.67 16.06
N VAL A 116 4.67 -0.99 15.18
CA VAL A 116 5.97 -1.58 15.54
C VAL A 116 6.95 -0.45 15.81
N ARG A 117 7.51 -0.41 17.03
CA ARG A 117 8.43 0.66 17.41
C ARG A 117 9.84 0.44 16.88
N TYR A 118 10.55 1.52 16.61
CA TYR A 118 11.98 1.52 16.30
C TYR A 118 12.34 0.60 15.12
N GLY A 119 11.60 0.68 14.01
CA GLY A 119 11.88 -0.08 12.79
C GLY A 119 11.80 -1.60 13.00
N TYR A 120 12.66 -2.37 12.33
CA TYR A 120 12.66 -3.83 12.43
C TYR A 120 13.12 -4.34 13.80
N GLU A 121 13.84 -3.54 14.58
CA GLU A 121 14.24 -3.88 15.95
C GLU A 121 13.02 -4.19 16.83
N GLY A 122 11.90 -3.47 16.66
CA GLY A 122 10.67 -3.74 17.40
C GLY A 122 9.92 -5.01 17.01
N LEU A 123 10.39 -5.75 16.00
CA LEU A 123 9.90 -7.10 15.72
C LEU A 123 10.68 -8.17 16.48
N ILE A 124 11.89 -7.85 16.96
CA ILE A 124 12.74 -8.82 17.64
C ILE A 124 12.35 -8.90 19.12
N PRO A 125 11.95 -10.08 19.63
CA PRO A 125 11.50 -10.23 21.01
C PRO A 125 12.55 -9.86 22.06
N SER A 126 13.85 -10.06 21.79
CA SER A 126 14.94 -9.79 22.75
C SER A 126 15.10 -8.31 23.11
N TYR A 127 14.66 -7.39 22.25
CA TYR A 127 14.65 -5.95 22.55
C TYR A 127 13.46 -5.54 23.43
N GLY A 128 12.47 -6.42 23.64
CA GLY A 128 11.40 -6.23 24.60
C GLY A 128 10.49 -5.02 24.30
N HIS A 129 10.30 -4.68 23.02
CA HIS A 129 9.42 -3.59 22.62
C HIS A 129 7.99 -4.07 22.45
N ASP A 130 7.06 -3.48 23.21
CA ASP A 130 5.64 -3.73 23.00
C ASP A 130 5.14 -3.06 21.71
N PHE A 131 4.17 -3.72 21.07
CA PHE A 131 3.42 -3.10 19.99
C PHE A 131 2.46 -2.03 20.51
N VAL A 132 2.36 -0.94 19.76
CA VAL A 132 1.44 0.16 20.06
C VAL A 132 0.10 -0.10 19.38
N ASN A 133 -1.01 -0.02 20.10
CA ASN A 133 -2.32 -0.09 19.48
C ASN A 133 -2.65 1.24 18.75
N LEU A 134 -2.75 1.20 17.42
CA LEU A 134 -2.98 2.38 16.59
C LEU A 134 -4.47 2.56 16.29
N THR A 135 -5.13 3.41 17.06
CA THR A 135 -6.54 3.77 16.85
C THR A 135 -6.68 5.12 16.13
N PRO A 136 -7.84 5.43 15.52
CA PRO A 136 -8.10 6.75 14.94
C PRO A 136 -7.90 7.90 15.93
N SER A 137 -8.23 7.70 17.21
CA SER A 137 -8.00 8.70 18.25
C SER A 137 -6.52 8.88 18.57
N PHE A 138 -5.76 7.78 18.63
CA PHE A 138 -4.32 7.82 18.87
C PHE A 138 -3.57 8.57 17.76
N VAL A 139 -3.94 8.36 16.49
CA VAL A 139 -3.26 9.00 15.35
C VAL A 139 -3.86 10.35 14.95
N LYS A 140 -4.81 10.90 15.72
CA LYS A 140 -5.61 12.06 15.30
C LYS A 140 -4.74 13.24 14.84
N ASP A 141 -3.77 13.62 15.68
CA ASP A 141 -3.00 14.86 15.52
C ASP A 141 -1.53 14.62 15.15
N ILE A 142 -1.09 13.37 14.97
CA ILE A 142 0.32 13.03 14.75
C ILE A 142 0.92 13.67 13.48
N HIS A 143 0.06 13.92 12.48
CA HIS A 143 0.42 14.55 11.21
C HIS A 143 0.89 16.00 11.34
N GLN A 144 0.68 16.63 12.50
CA GLN A 144 1.16 17.99 12.80
C GLN A 144 2.62 17.99 13.27
N PHE A 145 3.20 16.82 13.54
CA PHE A 145 4.55 16.68 14.08
C PHE A 145 5.49 16.02 13.08
N GLY A 146 6.75 16.47 13.08
CA GLY A 146 7.83 15.86 12.31
C GLY A 146 8.25 14.49 12.86
N GLY A 147 9.07 13.78 12.09
CA GLY A 147 9.55 12.44 12.44
C GLY A 147 8.46 11.37 12.34
N THR A 148 8.52 10.38 13.24
CA THR A 148 7.57 9.27 13.34
C THR A 148 7.23 9.00 14.80
N ILE A 149 5.94 8.82 15.11
CA ILE A 149 5.50 8.46 16.46
C ILE A 149 5.92 7.04 16.88
N LEU A 150 6.35 6.20 15.92
CA LEU A 150 6.82 4.83 16.20
C LEU A 150 8.31 4.79 16.51
N GLY A 151 9.06 5.87 16.28
CA GLY A 151 10.52 5.80 16.18
C GLY A 151 10.95 5.04 14.91
N SER A 152 12.25 5.03 14.66
CA SER A 152 12.86 4.34 13.52
C SER A 152 14.23 3.80 13.91
N SER A 153 14.68 2.73 13.26
CA SER A 153 16.03 2.19 13.39
C SER A 153 16.65 1.93 12.01
N ARG A 154 17.97 1.69 12.00
CA ARG A 154 18.74 1.31 10.82
C ARG A 154 19.33 -0.09 11.05
N GLY A 155 19.54 -0.82 9.97
CA GLY A 155 20.13 -2.15 10.00
C GLY A 155 19.14 -3.23 9.60
N GLY A 156 19.65 -4.28 8.95
CA GLY A 156 18.91 -5.52 8.78
C GLY A 156 18.81 -6.22 10.12
N GLN A 157 17.66 -6.83 10.36
CA GLN A 157 17.40 -7.64 11.54
C GLN A 157 17.08 -9.05 11.06
N ASP A 158 17.63 -10.06 11.72
CA ASP A 158 17.22 -11.44 11.49
C ASP A 158 15.89 -11.64 12.21
N VAL A 159 14.82 -11.80 11.43
CA VAL A 159 13.42 -11.86 11.90
C VAL A 159 12.83 -13.23 11.63
#